data_AF-A0A3M2ATM8-F1
#
_entry.id   AF-A0A3M2ATM8-F1
#
_cell.length_a   1.000
_cell.length_b   1.000
_cell.length_c   1.000
_cell.angle_alpha   90.00
_cell.angle_beta   90.00
_cell.angle_gamma   90.00
#
_symmetry.space_group_name_H-M   'P 1'
#
loop_
_entity.id
_entity.type
_entity.pdbx_description
1 polymer ?
#
loop_
_entity_poly.entity_id
_entity_poly.type
_entity_poly.pdbx_seq_one_letter_code
_entity_poly.pdbx_strand_id
1 'polypeptide(L)'
;MEKALSDDGSRARKVMDNRNVLIGSIIFVFASFILMIVSLVYETYRDKQERERLLAFTKKSDNSRLIQPVPVQDFSMYKTLVGNEGREMVEIPEGPFTMGYDHGDPDEGPAHPVYLKTFYIDLKEVTQAEYDRFVNMTKREKPIVPVFEEDISKLVNPDYPVVGITWNDAFAYCRWAGKRLPTEAEWEKAARGEGRRLYPWGNEFYDGYANIDGDEDGFPYLAEV
;
A
#
# COMPACT_ATOMS: atom_id res chain seq x y z
N MET A 1 87.61 4.94 12.41
CA MET A 1 86.93 6.20 12.79
C MET A 1 85.72 6.48 11.88
N GLU A 2 85.04 5.43 11.38
CA GLU A 2 84.11 5.55 10.23
C GLU A 2 82.66 5.13 10.58
N LYS A 3 82.44 4.61 11.80
CA LYS A 3 81.12 4.10 12.23
C LYS A 3 80.19 5.16 12.84
N ALA A 4 80.68 6.38 13.10
CA ALA A 4 79.92 7.44 13.77
C ALA A 4 79.23 8.43 12.81
N LEU A 5 79.71 8.56 11.57
CA LEU A 5 79.13 9.48 10.57
C LEU A 5 77.98 8.86 9.74
N SER A 6 77.86 7.53 9.72
CA SER A 6 76.75 6.83 9.07
C SER A 6 75.46 6.79 9.91
N ASP A 7 75.55 6.94 11.23
CA ASP A 7 74.42 6.81 12.16
C ASP A 7 73.63 8.13 12.30
N ASP A 8 74.32 9.27 12.22
CA ASP A 8 73.73 10.60 12.34
C ASP A 8 72.84 10.96 11.13
N GLY A 9 73.27 10.62 9.91
CA GLY A 9 72.48 10.79 8.69
C GLY A 9 71.27 9.85 8.56
N SER A 10 71.23 8.77 9.36
CA SER A 10 70.09 7.84 9.46
C SER A 10 69.06 8.34 10.48
N ARG A 11 69.51 8.84 11.65
CA ARG A 11 68.63 9.48 12.65
C ARG A 11 67.96 10.74 12.13
N ALA A 12 68.70 11.62 11.44
CA ALA A 12 68.14 12.87 10.92
C ALA A 12 67.05 12.65 9.84
N ARG A 13 67.25 11.67 8.93
CA ARG A 13 66.25 11.27 7.93
C ARG A 13 64.99 10.70 8.59
N LYS A 14 65.16 9.81 9.57
CA LYS A 14 64.04 9.20 10.31
C LYS A 14 63.18 10.23 11.08
N VAL A 15 63.79 11.30 11.58
CA VAL A 15 63.06 12.41 12.26
C VAL A 15 62.29 13.27 11.24
N MET A 16 62.85 13.52 10.05
CA MET A 16 62.17 14.26 8.98
C MET A 16 60.99 13.47 8.40
N ASP A 17 61.14 12.16 8.22
CA ASP A 17 60.07 11.27 7.75
C ASP A 17 58.89 11.24 8.74
N ASN A 18 59.17 11.13 10.04
CA ASN A 18 58.12 11.13 11.08
C ASN A 18 57.35 12.46 11.14
N ARG A 19 58.01 13.59 10.91
CA ARG A 19 57.34 14.90 10.87
C ARG A 19 56.43 15.05 9.64
N ASN A 20 56.86 14.55 8.49
CA ASN A 20 56.05 14.55 7.27
C ASN A 20 54.85 13.61 7.40
N VAL A 21 55.03 12.45 8.03
CA VAL A 21 53.94 11.51 8.36
C VAL A 21 52.97 12.14 9.36
N LEU A 22 53.46 12.84 10.39
CA LEU A 22 52.62 13.54 11.36
C LEU A 22 51.80 14.65 10.69
N ILE A 23 52.42 15.48 9.85
CA ILE A 23 51.72 16.54 9.09
C ILE A 23 50.67 15.93 8.15
N GLY A 24 50.99 14.83 7.46
CA GLY A 24 50.03 14.11 6.60
C GLY A 24 48.84 13.57 7.38
N SER A 25 49.06 13.01 8.57
CA SER A 25 47.99 12.52 9.44
C SER A 25 47.07 13.63 9.93
N ILE A 26 47.63 14.79 10.27
CA ILE A 26 46.86 15.96 10.71
C ILE A 26 45.97 16.47 9.57
N ILE A 27 46.52 16.62 8.36
CA ILE A 27 45.75 17.03 7.18
C ILE A 27 44.63 16.03 6.87
N PHE A 28 44.91 14.72 6.97
CA PHE A 28 43.93 13.68 6.73
C PHE A 28 42.77 13.71 7.74
N VAL A 29 43.05 13.95 9.02
CA VAL A 29 42.02 14.08 10.06
C VAL A 29 41.16 15.33 9.82
N PHE A 30 41.77 16.47 9.50
CA PHE A 30 41.01 17.69 9.21
C PHE A 30 40.16 17.57 7.93
N ALA A 31 40.69 16.95 6.86
CA ALA A 31 39.92 16.70 5.64
C ALA A 31 38.73 15.76 5.89
N SER A 32 38.94 14.70 6.67
CA SER A 32 37.87 13.76 7.04
C SER A 32 36.80 14.41 7.91
N PHE A 33 37.21 15.29 8.85
CA PHE A 33 36.29 16.04 9.69
C PHE A 33 35.44 17.04 8.89
N ILE A 34 36.04 17.72 7.90
CA ILE A 34 35.30 18.60 6.99
C ILE A 34 34.30 17.80 6.16
N LEU A 35 34.69 16.64 5.61
CA LEU A 35 33.78 15.77 4.85
C LEU A 35 32.62 15.27 5.71
N MET A 36 32.87 14.93 6.98
CA MET A 36 31.82 14.53 7.91
C MET A 36 30.81 15.67 8.17
N ILE A 37 31.29 16.91 8.37
CA ILE A 37 30.41 18.08 8.55
C ILE A 37 29.59 18.34 7.28
N VAL A 38 30.20 18.26 6.11
CA VAL A 38 29.49 18.43 4.82
C VAL A 38 28.42 17.35 4.64
N SER A 39 28.73 16.09 4.98
CA SER A 39 27.76 14.99 4.94
C SER A 39 26.59 15.23 5.91
N LEU A 40 26.88 15.67 7.14
CA LEU A 40 25.85 15.97 8.14
C LEU A 40 24.95 17.14 7.71
N VAL A 41 25.52 18.19 7.12
CA VAL A 41 24.76 19.32 6.56
C VAL A 41 23.92 18.89 5.35
N TYR A 42 24.45 17.98 4.52
CA TYR A 42 23.71 17.44 3.38
C TYR A 42 22.52 16.57 3.82
N GLU A 43 22.73 15.67 4.79
CA GLU A 43 21.65 14.84 5.34
C GLU A 43 20.58 15.70 6.02
N THR A 44 20.97 16.68 6.83
CA THR A 44 20.00 17.60 7.46
C THR A 44 19.26 18.48 6.45
N TYR A 45 19.90 18.90 5.36
CA TYR A 45 19.23 19.62 4.27
C TYR A 45 18.23 18.72 3.53
N ARG A 46 18.62 17.47 3.24
CA ARG A 46 17.78 16.47 2.58
C ARG A 46 16.55 16.13 3.42
N ASP A 47 16.74 15.86 4.72
CA ASP A 47 15.67 15.55 5.66
C ASP A 47 14.67 16.70 5.80
N LYS A 48 15.16 17.95 5.79
CA LYS A 48 14.29 19.14 5.81
C LYS A 48 13.44 19.23 4.55
N GLN A 49 14.02 18.97 3.37
CA GLN A 49 13.29 18.98 2.11
C GLN A 49 12.24 17.86 2.04
N GLU A 50 12.56 16.66 2.53
CA GLU A 50 11.60 15.56 2.62
C GLU A 50 10.46 15.88 3.59
N ARG A 51 10.76 16.43 4.79
CA ARG A 51 9.73 16.88 5.74
C ARG A 51 8.84 17.98 5.16
N GLU A 52 9.39 18.95 4.45
CA GLU A 52 8.61 20.00 3.79
C GLU A 52 7.73 19.45 2.66
N ARG A 53 8.22 18.45 1.90
CA ARG A 53 7.40 17.73 0.91
C ARG A 53 6.29 16.91 1.55
N LEU A 54 6.57 16.22 2.65
CA LEU A 54 5.56 15.47 3.41
C LEU A 54 4.49 16.42 3.97
N LEU A 55 4.90 17.54 4.57
CA LEU A 55 3.96 18.56 5.06
C LEU A 55 3.16 19.20 3.91
N ALA A 56 3.78 19.44 2.75
CA ALA A 56 3.08 19.93 1.57
C ALA A 56 2.11 18.89 0.98
N PHE A 57 2.46 17.60 1.03
CA PHE A 57 1.60 16.48 0.66
C PHE A 57 0.41 16.35 1.62
N THR A 58 0.66 16.35 2.93
CA THR A 58 -0.40 16.37 3.96
C THR A 58 -1.31 17.59 3.81
N LYS A 59 -0.74 18.78 3.56
CA LYS A 59 -1.52 20.01 3.37
C LYS A 59 -2.30 20.03 2.04
N LYS A 60 -1.82 19.33 1.01
CA LYS A 60 -2.55 19.15 -0.25
C LYS A 60 -3.69 18.15 -0.08
N SER A 61 -3.51 17.13 0.77
CA SER A 61 -4.55 16.17 1.16
C SER A 61 -5.68 16.83 1.98
N ASP A 62 -5.37 17.80 2.84
CA ASP A 62 -6.40 18.54 3.60
C ASP A 62 -7.25 19.50 2.74
N ASN A 63 -6.76 19.87 1.55
CA ASN A 63 -7.42 20.83 0.66
C ASN A 63 -8.24 20.17 -0.46
N SER A 64 -8.30 18.84 -0.55
CA SER A 64 -9.35 18.18 -1.32
C SER A 64 -10.66 18.37 -0.56
N ARG A 65 -11.50 19.29 -1.05
CA ARG A 65 -12.93 19.50 -0.76
C ARG A 65 -13.46 18.74 0.45
N LEU A 66 -13.91 19.48 1.47
CA LEU A 66 -14.68 18.95 2.60
C LEU A 66 -15.68 17.89 2.13
N ILE A 67 -15.30 16.62 2.25
CA ILE A 67 -16.21 15.49 2.03
C ILE A 67 -17.31 15.74 3.05
N GLN A 68 -18.53 15.98 2.57
CA GLN A 68 -19.72 16.01 3.43
C GLN A 68 -19.60 14.78 4.33
N PRO A 69 -19.66 14.91 5.67
CA PRO A 69 -19.40 13.78 6.55
C PRO A 69 -20.32 12.66 6.11
N VAL A 70 -19.71 11.58 5.59
CA VAL A 70 -20.43 10.37 5.24
C VAL A 70 -21.26 10.05 6.47
N PRO A 71 -22.59 9.88 6.37
CA PRO A 71 -23.37 9.45 7.52
C PRO A 71 -22.73 8.13 7.96
N VAL A 72 -22.00 8.17 9.08
CA VAL A 72 -21.23 7.03 9.58
C VAL A 72 -22.28 5.99 9.94
N GLN A 73 -22.48 5.02 9.05
CA GLN A 73 -23.30 3.88 9.36
C GLN A 73 -22.58 3.14 10.48
N ASP A 74 -23.26 3.00 11.61
CA ASP A 74 -22.72 2.31 12.76
C ASP A 74 -22.68 0.81 12.46
N PHE A 75 -21.52 0.34 11.99
CA PHE A 75 -21.28 -1.07 11.70
C PHE A 75 -20.80 -1.85 12.92
N SER A 76 -20.72 -1.24 14.12
CA SER A 76 -20.25 -1.91 15.35
C SER A 76 -21.11 -3.10 15.77
N MET A 77 -22.32 -3.22 15.21
CA MET A 77 -23.21 -4.37 15.40
C MET A 77 -22.71 -5.67 14.74
N TYR A 78 -21.88 -5.58 13.70
CA TYR A 78 -21.38 -6.76 12.99
C TYR A 78 -20.12 -7.28 13.66
N LYS A 79 -20.05 -8.61 13.87
CA LYS A 79 -18.84 -9.22 14.42
C LYS A 79 -17.75 -9.21 13.37
N THR A 80 -16.54 -8.83 13.75
CA THR A 80 -15.36 -8.98 12.90
C THR A 80 -14.47 -10.11 13.40
N LEU A 81 -13.73 -10.71 12.47
CA LEU A 81 -12.65 -11.65 12.78
C LEU A 81 -11.43 -11.35 11.92
N VAL A 82 -10.27 -11.78 12.38
CA VAL A 82 -9.01 -11.66 11.64
C VAL A 82 -8.64 -13.03 11.09
N GLY A 83 -8.49 -13.12 9.77
CA GLY A 83 -8.04 -14.32 9.07
C GLY A 83 -6.60 -14.69 9.42
N ASN A 84 -6.19 -15.91 9.09
CA ASN A 84 -4.83 -16.40 9.37
C ASN A 84 -3.75 -15.57 8.65
N GLU A 85 -4.11 -14.95 7.54
CA GLU A 85 -3.30 -14.06 6.72
C GLU A 85 -3.33 -12.59 7.16
N GLY A 86 -4.02 -12.31 8.28
CA GLY A 86 -4.02 -11.01 8.97
C GLY A 86 -5.12 -10.05 8.50
N ARG A 87 -6.07 -10.48 7.66
CA ARG A 87 -7.11 -9.59 7.12
C ARG A 87 -8.36 -9.61 7.97
N GLU A 88 -8.97 -8.45 8.12
CA GLU A 88 -10.26 -8.31 8.78
C GLU A 88 -11.40 -8.75 7.85
N MET A 89 -12.31 -9.54 8.42
CA MET A 89 -13.55 -9.97 7.79
C MET A 89 -14.73 -9.56 8.65
N VAL A 90 -15.85 -9.28 8.00
CA VAL A 90 -17.10 -8.89 8.66
C VAL A 90 -18.16 -9.98 8.52
N GLU A 91 -18.90 -10.24 9.61
CA GLU A 91 -20.04 -11.18 9.63
C GLU A 91 -21.22 -10.58 8.88
N ILE A 92 -21.73 -11.29 7.87
CA ILE A 92 -23.01 -11.02 7.25
C ILE A 92 -24.03 -11.98 7.86
N PRO A 93 -25.07 -11.49 8.57
CA PRO A 93 -26.00 -12.34 9.28
C PRO A 93 -26.83 -13.21 8.33
N GLU A 94 -27.23 -14.39 8.80
CA GLU A 94 -28.18 -15.23 8.07
C GLU A 94 -29.52 -14.50 7.88
N GLY A 95 -30.20 -14.80 6.78
CA GLY A 95 -31.52 -14.25 6.55
C GLY A 95 -31.86 -14.10 5.07
N PRO A 96 -33.14 -13.85 4.77
CA PRO A 96 -33.57 -13.54 3.42
C PRO A 96 -33.08 -12.16 2.99
N PHE A 97 -32.81 -11.99 1.70
CA PHE A 97 -32.67 -10.68 1.07
C PHE A 97 -33.29 -10.73 -0.34
N THR A 98 -33.52 -9.57 -0.95
CA THR A 98 -33.96 -9.49 -2.35
C THR A 98 -32.73 -9.33 -3.24
N MET A 99 -32.44 -10.35 -4.04
CA MET A 99 -31.38 -10.34 -5.05
C MET A 99 -31.94 -9.81 -6.37
N GLY A 100 -31.15 -9.02 -7.09
CA GLY A 100 -31.50 -8.49 -8.40
C GLY A 100 -32.39 -7.25 -8.37
N TYR A 101 -32.64 -6.70 -9.56
CA TYR A 101 -33.36 -5.44 -9.76
C TYR A 101 -34.23 -5.46 -11.03
N ASP A 102 -35.53 -5.21 -10.88
CA ASP A 102 -36.51 -5.32 -11.97
C ASP A 102 -36.44 -4.20 -13.02
N HIS A 103 -35.71 -3.11 -12.72
CA HIS A 103 -35.54 -1.97 -13.61
C HIS A 103 -34.09 -1.78 -14.06
N GLY A 104 -33.26 -2.81 -13.87
CA GLY A 104 -31.87 -2.85 -14.34
C GLY A 104 -31.75 -3.50 -15.71
N ASP A 105 -30.55 -3.95 -16.04
CA ASP A 105 -30.29 -4.72 -17.26
C ASP A 105 -31.01 -6.09 -17.23
N PRO A 106 -31.23 -6.73 -18.40
CA PRO A 106 -32.00 -7.97 -18.48
C PRO A 106 -31.48 -9.14 -17.64
N ASP A 107 -30.19 -9.14 -17.30
CA ASP A 107 -29.52 -10.14 -16.47
C ASP A 107 -29.54 -9.80 -14.97
N GLU A 108 -29.98 -8.60 -14.58
CA GLU A 108 -30.16 -8.20 -13.17
C GLU A 108 -31.52 -8.63 -12.60
N GLY A 109 -32.49 -8.96 -13.46
CA GLY A 109 -33.86 -9.29 -13.09
C GLY A 109 -34.24 -10.75 -13.30
N PRO A 110 -35.41 -11.19 -12.78
CA PRO A 110 -36.27 -10.45 -11.88
C PRO A 110 -35.73 -10.44 -10.45
N ALA A 111 -36.08 -9.40 -9.70
CA ALA A 111 -35.80 -9.33 -8.28
C ALA A 111 -36.52 -10.48 -7.54
N HIS A 112 -35.78 -11.28 -6.78
CA HIS A 112 -36.31 -12.48 -6.15
C HIS A 112 -35.72 -12.73 -4.74
N PRO A 113 -36.45 -13.39 -3.84
CA PRO A 113 -35.95 -13.66 -2.49
C PRO A 113 -34.91 -14.78 -2.51
N VAL A 114 -33.75 -14.52 -1.90
CA VAL A 114 -32.69 -15.51 -1.67
C VAL A 114 -32.41 -15.59 -0.17
N TYR A 115 -32.29 -16.82 0.36
CA TYR A 115 -31.91 -17.04 1.74
C TYR A 115 -30.45 -17.47 1.82
N LEU A 116 -29.66 -16.74 2.62
CA LEU A 116 -28.26 -17.07 2.87
C LEU A 116 -28.06 -17.37 4.35
N LYS A 117 -27.22 -18.37 4.63
CA LYS A 117 -26.67 -18.62 5.97
C LYS A 117 -25.65 -17.55 6.32
N THR A 118 -25.32 -17.43 7.60
CA THR A 118 -24.28 -16.51 8.06
C THR A 118 -22.96 -16.86 7.39
N PHE A 119 -22.24 -15.85 6.91
CA PHE A 119 -20.91 -15.99 6.35
C PHE A 119 -20.05 -14.78 6.72
N TYR A 120 -18.74 -14.90 6.51
CA TYR A 120 -17.81 -13.79 6.64
C TYR A 120 -17.28 -13.43 5.26
N ILE A 121 -17.09 -12.13 5.01
CA ILE A 121 -16.45 -11.61 3.80
C ILE A 121 -15.37 -10.62 4.18
N ASP A 122 -14.29 -10.55 3.38
CA ASP A 122 -13.23 -9.57 3.61
C ASP A 122 -13.81 -8.16 3.55
N LEU A 123 -13.39 -7.30 4.48
CA LEU A 123 -13.87 -5.91 4.53
C LEU A 123 -13.40 -5.08 3.32
N LYS A 124 -12.26 -5.46 2.74
CA LYS A 124 -11.56 -4.75 1.67
C LYS A 124 -11.06 -5.74 0.62
N GLU A 125 -10.93 -5.31 -0.63
CA GLU A 125 -10.30 -6.09 -1.69
C GLU A 125 -8.86 -6.47 -1.33
N VAL A 126 -8.39 -7.64 -1.79
CA VAL A 126 -7.02 -8.11 -1.53
C VAL A 126 -6.03 -7.14 -2.17
N THR A 127 -5.03 -6.69 -1.43
CA THR A 127 -4.04 -5.74 -1.96
C THR A 127 -2.95 -6.43 -2.78
N GLN A 128 -2.25 -5.65 -3.61
CA GLN A 128 -1.06 -6.09 -4.33
C GLN A 128 -0.01 -6.71 -3.38
N ALA A 129 0.27 -6.06 -2.23
CA ALA A 129 1.23 -6.57 -1.25
C ALA A 129 0.79 -7.89 -0.62
N GLU A 130 -0.50 -8.04 -0.32
CA GLU A 130 -1.07 -9.26 0.27
C GLU A 130 -1.02 -10.43 -0.71
N TYR A 131 -1.36 -10.17 -1.98
CA TYR A 131 -1.26 -11.17 -3.03
C TYR A 131 0.20 -11.53 -3.34
N ASP A 132 1.12 -10.57 -3.32
CA ASP A 132 2.56 -10.82 -3.49
C ASP A 132 3.12 -11.74 -2.38
N ARG A 133 2.62 -11.65 -1.13
CA ARG A 133 2.99 -12.62 -0.07
C ARG A 133 2.59 -14.04 -0.46
N PHE A 134 1.37 -14.23 -0.94
CA PHE A 134 0.88 -15.52 -1.45
C PHE A 134 1.75 -16.05 -2.58
N VAL A 135 2.04 -15.23 -3.59
CA VAL A 135 2.88 -15.61 -4.74
C VAL A 135 4.28 -16.02 -4.26
N ASN A 136 4.88 -15.24 -3.37
CA ASN A 136 6.23 -15.50 -2.85
C ASN A 136 6.31 -16.79 -2.01
N MET A 137 5.27 -17.10 -1.24
CA MET A 137 5.20 -18.31 -0.42
C MET A 137 4.91 -19.57 -1.24
N THR A 138 4.07 -19.46 -2.27
CA THR A 138 3.65 -20.59 -3.11
C THR A 138 4.51 -20.78 -4.37
N LYS A 139 5.41 -19.85 -4.66
CA LYS A 139 6.28 -19.84 -5.86
C LYS A 139 5.49 -19.84 -7.17
N ARG A 140 4.30 -19.22 -7.17
CA ARG A 140 3.51 -18.98 -8.39
C ARG A 140 4.12 -17.84 -9.21
N GLU A 141 3.65 -17.71 -10.44
CA GLU A 141 3.99 -16.56 -11.27
C GLU A 141 3.22 -15.32 -10.82
N LYS A 142 3.83 -14.15 -11.00
CA LYS A 142 3.18 -12.87 -10.75
C LYS A 142 2.11 -12.62 -11.82
N PRO A 143 0.99 -11.98 -11.46
CA PRO A 143 -0.07 -11.66 -12.41
C PRO A 143 0.44 -10.74 -13.52
N ILE A 144 -0.11 -10.92 -14.71
CA ILE A 144 0.17 -10.07 -15.86
C ILE A 144 -0.92 -9.00 -15.88
N VAL A 145 -0.57 -7.78 -15.52
CA VAL A 145 -1.49 -6.64 -15.64
C VAL A 145 -1.62 -6.30 -17.13
N PRO A 146 -2.84 -6.38 -17.71
CA PRO A 146 -3.03 -6.10 -19.13
C PRO A 146 -2.64 -4.65 -19.45
N VAL A 147 -1.87 -4.51 -20.53
CA VAL A 147 -1.11 -3.31 -20.93
C VAL A 147 -2.05 -2.30 -21.61
N PHE A 148 -2.98 -1.72 -20.87
CA PHE A 148 -3.71 -0.54 -21.34
C PHE A 148 -3.00 0.76 -20.96
N GLU A 149 -2.00 0.69 -20.08
CA GLU A 149 -1.23 1.82 -19.57
C GLU A 149 0.26 1.63 -19.89
N GLU A 150 0.90 2.67 -20.41
CA GLU A 150 2.34 2.66 -20.73
C GLU A 150 3.20 2.57 -19.46
N ASP A 151 2.69 3.11 -18.36
CA ASP A 151 3.32 3.11 -17.04
C ASP A 151 2.52 2.28 -16.03
N ILE A 152 2.87 1.00 -15.93
CA ILE A 152 2.25 0.03 -15.00
C ILE A 152 2.41 0.47 -13.53
N SER A 153 3.39 1.30 -13.19
CA SER A 153 3.62 1.74 -11.80
C SER A 153 2.40 2.44 -11.19
N LYS A 154 1.54 3.02 -12.03
CA LYS A 154 0.26 3.64 -11.66
C LYS A 154 -0.78 2.66 -11.13
N LEU A 155 -0.62 1.36 -11.39
CA LEU A 155 -1.58 0.29 -11.05
C LEU A 155 -1.04 -0.73 -10.03
N VAL A 156 0.26 -0.69 -9.72
CA VAL A 156 0.95 -1.72 -8.90
C VAL A 156 1.45 -1.20 -7.55
N ASN A 157 0.74 -0.22 -6.97
CA ASN A 157 1.00 0.20 -5.59
C ASN A 157 0.68 -0.95 -4.61
N PRO A 158 1.56 -1.27 -3.64
CA PRO A 158 1.33 -2.26 -2.58
C PRO A 158 -0.04 -2.21 -1.89
N ASP A 159 -0.62 -1.02 -1.73
CA ASP A 159 -1.86 -0.77 -0.99
C ASP A 159 -3.11 -0.71 -1.89
N TYR A 160 -2.94 -0.86 -3.22
CA TYR A 160 -4.06 -0.95 -4.17
C TYR A 160 -4.61 -2.37 -4.25
N PRO A 161 -5.88 -2.54 -4.68
CA PRO A 161 -6.41 -3.84 -5.03
C PRO A 161 -5.52 -4.57 -6.04
N VAL A 162 -5.33 -5.87 -5.84
CA VAL A 162 -4.63 -6.71 -6.82
C VAL A 162 -5.45 -6.78 -8.11
N VAL A 163 -4.78 -6.59 -9.24
CA VAL A 163 -5.36 -6.65 -10.58
C VAL A 163 -4.58 -7.60 -11.48
N GLY A 164 -5.15 -7.96 -12.63
CA GLY A 164 -4.50 -8.84 -13.60
C GLY A 164 -4.40 -10.31 -13.17
N ILE A 165 -5.23 -10.72 -12.21
CA ILE A 165 -5.35 -12.12 -11.77
C ILE A 165 -6.51 -12.82 -12.48
N THR A 166 -6.39 -14.13 -12.71
CA THR A 166 -7.51 -14.93 -13.22
C THR A 166 -8.44 -15.36 -12.08
N TRP A 167 -9.63 -15.86 -12.42
CA TRP A 167 -10.52 -16.50 -11.43
C TRP A 167 -9.82 -17.64 -10.68
N ASN A 168 -9.01 -18.45 -11.38
CA ASN A 168 -8.27 -19.57 -10.77
C ASN A 168 -7.21 -19.09 -9.78
N ASP A 169 -6.60 -17.93 -10.05
CA ASP A 169 -5.64 -17.31 -9.16
C ASP A 169 -6.30 -16.77 -7.89
N ALA A 170 -7.45 -16.09 -8.04
CA ALA A 170 -8.27 -15.65 -6.91
C ALA A 170 -8.72 -16.84 -6.06
N PHE A 171 -9.20 -17.92 -6.71
CA PHE A 171 -9.57 -19.16 -6.03
C PHE A 171 -8.38 -19.78 -5.27
N ALA A 172 -7.21 -19.85 -5.89
CA ALA A 172 -6.00 -20.38 -5.27
C ALA A 172 -5.55 -19.54 -4.06
N TYR A 173 -5.62 -18.21 -4.16
CA TYR A 173 -5.35 -17.29 -3.06
C TYR A 173 -6.30 -17.55 -1.89
N CYS A 174 -7.61 -17.58 -2.13
CA CYS A 174 -8.60 -17.85 -1.09
C CYS A 174 -8.31 -19.19 -0.40
N ARG A 175 -8.01 -20.25 -1.16
CA ARG A 175 -7.70 -21.57 -0.61
C ARG A 175 -6.43 -21.55 0.25
N TRP A 176 -5.39 -20.83 -0.18
CA TRP A 176 -4.17 -20.65 0.60
C TRP A 176 -4.42 -19.89 1.90
N ALA A 177 -5.27 -18.86 1.87
CA ALA A 177 -5.69 -18.09 3.04
C ALA A 177 -6.66 -18.85 3.97
N GLY A 178 -7.08 -20.08 3.61
CA GLY A 178 -8.08 -20.83 4.39
C GLY A 178 -9.51 -20.29 4.22
N LYS A 179 -9.76 -19.58 3.12
CA LYS A 179 -11.03 -18.93 2.74
C LYS A 179 -11.61 -19.57 1.46
N ARG A 180 -12.65 -18.95 0.92
CA ARG A 180 -13.24 -19.24 -0.40
C ARG A 180 -13.70 -17.94 -1.07
N LEU A 181 -13.97 -18.00 -2.37
CA LEU A 181 -14.66 -16.93 -3.06
C LEU A 181 -16.12 -16.83 -2.58
N PRO A 182 -16.70 -15.62 -2.51
CA PRO A 182 -18.12 -15.45 -2.31
C PRO A 182 -18.90 -15.94 -3.54
N THR A 183 -20.13 -16.38 -3.32
CA THR A 183 -21.11 -16.49 -4.41
C THR A 183 -21.60 -15.10 -4.81
N GLU A 184 -22.19 -14.96 -5.99
CA GLU A 184 -22.78 -13.69 -6.44
C GLU A 184 -23.85 -13.19 -5.45
N ALA A 185 -24.71 -14.08 -4.96
CA ALA A 185 -25.73 -13.74 -3.97
C ALA A 185 -25.12 -13.26 -2.64
N GLU A 186 -24.03 -13.88 -2.18
CA GLU A 186 -23.32 -13.43 -0.98
C GLU A 186 -22.68 -12.06 -1.19
N TRP A 187 -22.08 -11.82 -2.36
CA TRP A 187 -21.47 -10.55 -2.70
C TRP A 187 -22.52 -9.43 -2.76
N GLU A 188 -23.67 -9.67 -3.42
CA GLU A 188 -24.76 -8.68 -3.48
C GLU A 188 -25.36 -8.41 -2.09
N LYS A 189 -25.60 -9.46 -1.29
CA LYS A 189 -26.12 -9.27 0.09
C LYS A 189 -25.16 -8.45 0.94
N ALA A 190 -23.85 -8.68 0.81
CA ALA A 190 -22.82 -7.92 1.53
C ALA A 190 -22.79 -6.45 1.09
N ALA A 191 -22.88 -6.18 -0.21
CA ALA A 191 -22.86 -4.82 -0.76
C ALA A 191 -24.14 -4.03 -0.45
N ARG A 192 -25.31 -4.66 -0.56
CA ARG A 192 -26.62 -4.01 -0.43
C ARG A 192 -27.11 -3.92 1.03
N GLY A 193 -26.73 -4.90 1.85
CA GLY A 193 -27.35 -5.15 3.16
C GLY A 193 -28.75 -5.77 3.05
N GLU A 194 -29.52 -5.72 4.13
CA GLU A 194 -30.86 -6.34 4.21
C GLU A 194 -31.97 -5.53 3.50
N GLY A 195 -31.64 -4.35 2.95
CA GLY A 195 -32.58 -3.45 2.29
C GLY A 195 -32.62 -3.58 0.76
N ARG A 196 -33.48 -2.78 0.12
CA ARG A 196 -33.55 -2.64 -1.36
C ARG A 196 -32.86 -1.33 -1.81
N ARG A 197 -31.71 -1.01 -1.21
CA ARG A 197 -30.97 0.21 -1.52
C ARG A 197 -30.39 0.12 -2.93
N LEU A 198 -30.37 1.22 -3.68
CA LEU A 198 -29.76 1.25 -5.01
C LEU A 198 -28.22 1.18 -4.95
N TYR A 199 -27.63 1.82 -3.95
CA TYR A 199 -26.20 1.82 -3.66
C TYR A 199 -25.94 1.30 -2.25
N PRO A 200 -24.71 0.84 -1.92
CA PRO A 200 -24.37 0.40 -0.56
C PRO A 200 -24.70 1.44 0.52
N TRP A 201 -24.50 2.72 0.19
CA TRP A 201 -24.72 3.86 1.07
C TRP A 201 -26.15 4.44 1.07
N GLY A 202 -27.02 4.05 0.13
CA GLY A 202 -28.37 4.63 0.05
C GLY A 202 -29.01 4.55 -1.34
N ASN A 203 -29.98 5.42 -1.60
CA ASN A 203 -30.68 5.47 -2.89
C ASN A 203 -30.21 6.62 -3.79
N GLU A 204 -29.45 7.56 -3.24
CA GLU A 204 -28.89 8.69 -3.97
C GLU A 204 -27.42 8.42 -4.29
N PHE A 205 -27.00 8.84 -5.48
CA PHE A 205 -25.61 8.76 -5.89
C PHE A 205 -24.82 9.94 -5.31
N TYR A 206 -23.61 9.67 -4.81
CA TYR A 206 -22.72 10.68 -4.25
C TYR A 206 -21.30 10.45 -4.77
N ASP A 207 -20.72 11.47 -5.39
CA ASP A 207 -19.33 11.46 -5.81
C ASP A 207 -18.40 11.26 -4.61
N GLY A 208 -17.36 10.44 -4.76
CA GLY A 208 -16.39 10.14 -3.71
C GLY A 208 -16.79 9.02 -2.74
N TYR A 209 -17.95 8.37 -2.93
CA TYR A 209 -18.34 7.17 -2.17
C TYR A 209 -17.90 5.87 -2.84
N ALA A 210 -17.50 5.95 -4.11
CA ALA A 210 -16.81 4.92 -4.87
C ALA A 210 -15.80 5.60 -5.80
N ASN A 211 -14.76 4.85 -6.16
CA ASN A 211 -13.81 5.25 -7.20
C ASN A 211 -14.35 4.79 -8.56
N ILE A 212 -14.74 5.74 -9.41
CA ILE A 212 -15.41 5.46 -10.71
C ILE A 212 -14.78 6.29 -11.85
N ASP A 213 -15.22 6.05 -13.09
CA ASP A 213 -14.67 6.74 -14.27
C ASP A 213 -14.72 8.28 -14.14
N GLY A 214 -13.60 8.93 -14.48
CA GLY A 214 -13.37 10.36 -14.28
C GLY A 214 -12.25 10.66 -13.29
N ASP A 215 -12.22 11.91 -12.81
CA ASP A 215 -11.29 12.38 -11.77
C ASP A 215 -12.00 13.16 -10.65
N GLU A 216 -13.33 13.07 -10.61
CA GLU A 216 -14.18 13.85 -9.70
C GLU A 216 -14.02 13.43 -8.23
N ASP A 217 -13.70 12.15 -8.00
CA ASP A 217 -13.38 11.55 -6.70
C ASP A 217 -11.91 11.75 -6.27
N GLY A 218 -11.07 12.32 -7.14
CA GLY A 218 -9.65 12.58 -6.90
C GLY A 218 -8.71 11.42 -7.22
N PHE A 219 -9.20 10.30 -7.75
CA PHE A 219 -8.41 9.12 -8.09
C PHE A 219 -8.46 8.83 -9.61
N PRO A 220 -7.43 9.19 -10.39
CA PRO A 220 -7.43 8.94 -11.83
C PRO A 220 -7.25 7.46 -12.23
N TYR A 221 -7.02 6.59 -11.26
CA TYR A 221 -6.78 5.14 -11.41
C TYR A 221 -7.33 4.43 -10.19
N LEU A 222 -6.69 3.35 -9.72
CA LEU A 222 -7.03 2.70 -8.45
C LEU A 222 -6.77 3.62 -7.25
N ALA A 223 -7.49 3.34 -6.15
CA ALA A 223 -7.31 3.97 -4.86
C ALA A 223 -6.79 2.95 -3.84
N GLU A 224 -6.21 3.46 -2.75
CA GLU A 224 -5.82 2.64 -1.59
C GLU A 224 -7.09 2.08 -0.93
N VAL A 225 -7.06 0.80 -0.55
CA VAL A 225 -8.20 0.14 0.11
C VAL A 225 -8.21 0.29 1.62
#